data_AF-A0A1Y6M051-F1
#
_entry.id   AF-A0A1Y6M051-F1
#
_cell.length_a   1.000
_cell.length_b   1.000
_cell.length_c   1.000
_cell.angle_alpha   90.00
_cell.angle_beta   90.00
_cell.angle_gamma   90.00
#
_symmetry.space_group_name_H-M   'P 1'
#
loop_
_entity.id
_entity.type
_entity.pdbx_description
1 polymer ?
#
loop_
_entity_poly.entity_id
_entity_poly.type
_entity_poly.pdbx_seq_one_letter_code
_entity_poly.pdbx_strand_id
1 'polypeptide(L)'
;MPDFERWLTLPPDERARVARENLKNNPHVADAHFERRFKLFLEKVLKPKFNVVDYWYRYEYQSRGSPHVHFFLWCEVPKFPNLSTAEEDQKAFASSGMNKSKTVLQFSSTELTGTQAELADVVNRVQCHIHSGYCQAKKRKVKATTGEELGGAEDSDQMGCRFYFPRQQRTEAVVNKDHNPYHLSFIAARNDPDLHHFNRLVSLA
;
A
#
# COMPACT_ATOMS: atom_id res chain seq x y z
N MET A 1 -16.69 -22.77 11.59
CA MET A 1 -16.11 -22.59 12.93
C MET A 1 -17.03 -23.27 13.94
N PRO A 2 -16.53 -23.96 14.97
CA PRO A 2 -17.40 -24.56 15.99
C PRO A 2 -18.31 -23.51 16.65
N ASP A 3 -19.46 -23.92 17.19
CA ASP A 3 -20.42 -23.05 17.86
C ASP A 3 -20.91 -21.83 17.05
N PHE A 4 -20.82 -21.87 15.71
CA PHE A 4 -21.24 -20.76 14.87
C PHE A 4 -22.74 -20.47 15.00
N GLU A 5 -23.58 -21.50 15.04
CA GLU A 5 -25.04 -21.35 15.25
C GLU A 5 -25.36 -20.70 16.60
N ARG A 6 -24.64 -21.08 17.65
CA ARG A 6 -24.74 -20.43 18.97
C ARG A 6 -24.24 -18.99 18.92
N TRP A 7 -23.14 -18.73 18.21
CA TRP A 7 -22.61 -17.38 18.04
C TRP A 7 -23.62 -16.44 17.36
N LEU A 8 -24.39 -16.92 16.37
CA LEU A 8 -25.40 -16.13 15.67
C LEU A 8 -26.52 -15.61 16.59
N THR A 9 -26.89 -16.34 17.63
CA THR A 9 -28.03 -16.00 18.49
C THR A 9 -27.66 -15.15 19.70
N LEU A 10 -26.37 -14.96 19.99
CA LEU A 10 -25.88 -14.23 21.16
C LEU A 10 -25.80 -12.70 20.97
N PRO A 11 -25.86 -11.92 22.07
CA PRO A 11 -25.59 -10.48 22.04
C PRO A 11 -24.10 -10.16 21.74
N PRO A 12 -23.78 -8.93 21.31
CA PRO A 12 -22.44 -8.59 20.78
C PRO A 12 -21.24 -8.87 21.70
N ASP A 13 -21.40 -8.64 23.00
CA ASP A 13 -20.38 -8.88 24.02
C ASP A 13 -20.07 -10.38 24.19
N GLU A 14 -21.10 -11.21 24.18
CA GLU A 14 -20.97 -12.67 24.25
C GLU A 14 -20.43 -13.27 22.95
N ARG A 15 -20.79 -12.71 21.80
CA ARG A 15 -20.21 -13.09 20.49
C ARG A 15 -18.69 -12.95 20.47
N ALA A 16 -18.17 -11.86 21.04
CA ALA A 16 -16.73 -11.64 21.11
C ALA A 16 -16.04 -12.69 22.00
N ARG A 17 -16.68 -13.12 23.09
CA ARG A 17 -16.18 -14.19 23.96
C ARG A 17 -16.10 -15.53 23.22
N VAL A 18 -17.20 -15.94 22.58
CA VAL A 18 -17.27 -17.20 21.81
C VAL A 18 -16.28 -17.19 20.64
N ALA A 19 -16.13 -16.06 19.94
CA ALA A 19 -15.15 -15.94 18.86
C ALA A 19 -13.71 -16.13 19.35
N ARG A 20 -13.34 -15.55 20.50
CA ARG A 20 -12.01 -15.73 21.11
C ARG A 20 -11.76 -17.17 21.54
N GLU A 21 -12.74 -17.81 22.17
CA GLU A 21 -12.65 -19.21 22.60
C GLU A 21 -12.48 -20.14 21.40
N ASN A 22 -13.28 -19.92 20.35
CA ASN A 22 -13.16 -20.65 19.10
C ASN A 22 -11.78 -20.51 18.46
N LEU A 23 -11.25 -19.28 18.37
CA LEU A 23 -9.93 -19.04 17.79
C LEU A 23 -8.82 -19.70 18.62
N LYS A 24 -8.92 -19.64 19.96
CA LYS A 24 -7.96 -20.25 20.88
C LYS A 24 -7.97 -21.79 20.79
N ASN A 25 -9.15 -22.39 20.73
CA ASN A 25 -9.31 -23.84 20.77
C ASN A 25 -9.18 -24.49 19.37
N ASN A 26 -9.41 -23.72 18.30
CA ASN A 26 -9.39 -24.23 16.93
C ASN A 26 -8.60 -23.32 15.97
N PRO A 27 -7.32 -22.98 16.28
CA PRO A 27 -6.53 -22.06 15.46
C PRO A 27 -6.34 -22.58 14.02
N HIS A 28 -6.19 -23.90 13.86
CA HIS A 28 -6.09 -24.56 12.55
C HIS A 28 -7.25 -24.27 11.60
N VAL A 29 -8.47 -24.02 12.11
CA VAL A 29 -9.63 -23.66 11.28
C VAL A 29 -9.49 -22.24 10.75
N ALA A 30 -9.00 -21.31 11.59
CA ALA A 30 -8.73 -19.94 11.17
C ALA A 30 -7.60 -19.89 10.14
N ASP A 31 -6.54 -20.68 10.35
CA ASP A 31 -5.41 -20.80 9.42
C ASP A 31 -5.86 -21.36 8.06
N ALA A 32 -6.61 -22.47 8.07
CA ALA A 32 -7.15 -23.07 6.85
C ALA A 32 -8.09 -22.11 6.10
N HIS A 33 -8.92 -21.35 6.83
CA HIS A 33 -9.76 -20.34 6.23
C HIS A 33 -8.95 -19.20 5.60
N PHE A 34 -7.93 -18.70 6.29
CA PHE A 34 -7.05 -17.65 5.77
C PHE A 34 -6.29 -18.11 4.52
N GLU A 35 -5.67 -19.30 4.58
CA GLU A 35 -5.00 -19.93 3.43
C GLU A 35 -5.96 -20.08 2.24
N ARG A 36 -7.18 -20.58 2.49
CA ARG A 36 -8.17 -20.78 1.43
C ARG A 36 -8.53 -19.46 0.75
N ARG A 37 -8.73 -18.40 1.54
CA ARG A 37 -9.01 -17.05 1.01
C ARG A 37 -7.85 -16.51 0.20
N PHE A 38 -6.62 -16.64 0.70
CA PHE A 38 -5.44 -16.19 -0.03
C PHE A 38 -5.25 -16.96 -1.34
N LYS A 39 -5.33 -18.30 -1.33
CA LYS A 39 -5.24 -19.12 -2.54
C LYS A 39 -6.32 -18.74 -3.56
N LEU A 40 -7.56 -18.51 -3.13
CA LEU A 40 -8.61 -18.03 -4.02
C LEU A 40 -8.28 -16.66 -4.62
N PHE A 41 -7.78 -15.73 -3.80
CA PHE A 41 -7.40 -14.41 -4.26
C PHE A 41 -6.24 -14.46 -5.26
N LEU A 42 -5.22 -15.26 -4.98
CA LEU A 42 -4.10 -15.51 -5.89
C LEU A 42 -4.59 -16.06 -7.24
N GLU A 43 -5.35 -17.16 -7.22
CA GLU A 43 -5.78 -17.85 -8.43
C GLU A 43 -6.84 -17.07 -9.24
N LYS A 44 -7.80 -16.43 -8.58
CA LYS A 44 -8.95 -15.80 -9.24
C LYS A 44 -8.75 -14.32 -9.53
N VAL A 45 -7.86 -13.64 -8.81
CA VAL A 45 -7.65 -12.20 -8.96
C VAL A 45 -6.23 -11.90 -9.41
N LEU A 46 -5.21 -12.31 -8.66
CA LEU A 46 -3.84 -11.87 -8.93
C LEU A 46 -3.28 -12.49 -10.22
N LYS A 47 -3.35 -13.81 -10.38
CA LYS A 47 -2.83 -14.48 -11.58
C LYS A 47 -3.47 -13.97 -12.88
N PRO A 48 -4.80 -13.89 -13.01
CA PRO A 48 -5.42 -13.43 -14.26
C PRO A 48 -5.18 -11.93 -14.49
N LYS A 49 -5.16 -11.12 -13.43
CA LYS A 49 -4.98 -9.66 -13.55
C LYS A 49 -3.58 -9.27 -13.98
N PHE A 50 -2.57 -9.96 -13.46
CA PHE A 50 -1.17 -9.59 -13.65
C PHE A 50 -0.40 -10.55 -14.55
N ASN A 51 -1.07 -11.56 -15.14
CA ASN A 51 -0.43 -12.60 -15.95
C ASN A 51 0.77 -13.23 -15.21
N VAL A 52 0.51 -13.72 -14.00
CA VAL A 52 1.55 -14.27 -13.10
C VAL A 52 1.99 -15.63 -13.64
N VAL A 53 3.27 -15.77 -13.95
CA VAL A 53 3.91 -17.00 -14.45
C VAL A 53 4.55 -17.83 -13.35
N ASP A 54 5.00 -17.18 -12.28
CA ASP A 54 5.57 -17.85 -11.11
C ASP A 54 5.30 -17.02 -9.85
N TYR A 55 5.32 -17.67 -8.68
CA TYR A 55 5.08 -17.01 -7.41
C TYR A 55 5.70 -17.76 -6.24
N TRP A 56 6.05 -17.01 -5.21
CA TRP A 56 6.46 -17.54 -3.92
C TRP A 56 5.71 -16.81 -2.82
N TYR A 57 5.31 -17.52 -1.75
CA TYR A 57 4.71 -16.88 -0.59
C TYR A 57 5.02 -17.62 0.69
N ARG A 58 4.86 -16.92 1.82
CA ARG A 58 4.95 -17.48 3.16
C ARG A 58 3.93 -16.84 4.09
N TYR A 59 3.53 -17.58 5.11
CA TYR A 59 2.71 -17.08 6.19
C TYR A 59 3.57 -16.60 7.36
N GLU A 60 3.22 -15.46 7.93
CA GLU A 60 3.80 -14.92 9.15
C GLU A 60 2.68 -14.55 10.13
N TYR A 61 2.93 -14.77 11.42
CA TYR A 61 1.98 -14.41 12.48
C TYR A 61 2.56 -13.22 13.25
N GLN A 62 1.82 -12.12 13.29
CA GLN A 62 2.21 -10.96 14.10
C GLN A 62 2.18 -11.31 15.59
N SER A 63 2.83 -10.49 16.42
CA SER A 63 2.84 -10.64 17.89
C SER A 63 1.43 -10.61 18.52
N ARG A 64 0.41 -10.19 17.78
CA ARG A 64 -1.00 -10.20 18.17
C ARG A 64 -1.80 -11.39 17.61
N GLY A 65 -1.13 -12.37 17.00
CA GLY A 65 -1.74 -13.59 16.46
C GLY A 65 -2.47 -13.42 15.13
N SER A 66 -2.47 -12.23 14.53
CA SER A 66 -3.02 -12.04 13.19
C SER A 66 -2.11 -12.72 12.15
N PRO A 67 -2.65 -13.50 11.20
CA PRO A 67 -1.89 -14.05 10.09
C PRO A 67 -1.69 -12.99 8.99
N HIS A 68 -0.53 -13.02 8.37
CA HIS A 68 -0.11 -12.20 7.24
C HIS A 68 0.49 -13.12 6.19
N VAL A 69 0.29 -12.79 4.92
CA VAL A 69 0.94 -13.50 3.82
C VAL A 69 1.83 -12.52 3.08
N HIS A 70 3.11 -12.84 3.01
CA HIS A 70 4.07 -12.15 2.16
C HIS A 70 4.24 -12.95 0.89
N PHE A 71 4.21 -12.30 -0.26
CA PHE A 71 4.33 -12.98 -1.54
C PHE A 71 5.12 -12.16 -2.57
N PHE A 72 5.82 -12.88 -3.44
CA PHE A 72 6.45 -12.36 -4.65
C PHE A 72 5.75 -12.98 -5.85
N LEU A 73 5.41 -12.14 -6.83
CA LEU A 73 4.78 -12.57 -8.08
C LEU A 73 5.71 -12.21 -9.24
N TRP A 74 6.03 -13.20 -10.06
CA TRP A 74 6.66 -12.99 -11.35
C TRP A 74 5.57 -12.87 -12.39
N CYS A 75 5.43 -11.66 -12.92
CA CYS A 75 4.42 -11.32 -13.91
C CYS A 75 5.07 -11.26 -15.29
N GLU A 76 4.44 -11.89 -16.28
CA GLU A 76 4.82 -11.68 -17.66
C GLU A 76 4.24 -10.33 -18.10
N VAL A 77 5.09 -9.31 -17.98
CA VAL A 77 4.80 -7.95 -18.40
C VAL A 77 5.32 -7.73 -19.82
N PRO A 78 4.58 -7.02 -20.69
CA PRO A 78 5.20 -6.41 -21.85
C PRO A 78 6.23 -5.41 -21.30
N LYS A 79 7.52 -5.69 -21.53
CA LYS A 79 8.72 -4.91 -21.17
C LYS A 79 8.39 -3.65 -20.34
N PHE A 80 8.58 -3.71 -19.02
CA PHE A 80 8.62 -2.45 -18.26
C PHE A 80 9.64 -1.52 -18.92
N PRO A 81 9.31 -0.24 -19.13
CA PRO A 81 10.29 0.72 -19.62
C PRO A 81 11.49 0.69 -18.65
N ASN A 82 12.70 0.64 -19.21
CA ASN A 82 13.90 0.57 -18.40
C ASN A 82 14.07 1.93 -17.69
N LEU A 83 13.59 2.01 -16.45
CA LEU A 83 13.61 3.25 -15.65
C LEU A 83 15.02 3.76 -15.32
N SER A 84 16.07 2.98 -15.66
CA SER A 84 17.45 3.28 -15.25
C SER A 84 18.20 4.25 -16.16
N THR A 85 17.74 4.57 -17.38
CA THR A 85 18.64 5.24 -18.35
C THR A 85 18.08 6.39 -19.18
N ALA A 86 16.77 6.63 -19.29
CA ALA A 86 16.24 7.76 -20.09
C ALA A 86 15.18 8.57 -19.33
N GLU A 87 15.32 9.90 -19.31
CA GLU A 87 14.28 10.82 -18.78
C GLU A 87 12.93 10.63 -19.47
N GLU A 88 12.95 10.27 -20.76
CA GLU A 88 11.75 9.99 -21.55
C GLU A 88 10.99 8.76 -21.03
N ASP A 89 11.71 7.69 -20.65
CA ASP A 89 11.12 6.47 -20.08
C ASP A 89 10.52 6.74 -18.69
N GLN A 90 11.14 7.62 -17.91
CA GLN A 90 10.63 8.05 -16.61
C GLN A 90 9.36 8.90 -16.75
N LYS A 91 9.32 9.81 -17.72
CA LYS A 91 8.11 10.60 -18.06
C LYS A 91 6.99 9.71 -18.63
N ALA A 92 7.34 8.72 -19.46
CA ALA A 92 6.39 7.74 -19.98
C ALA A 92 5.80 6.85 -18.87
N PHE A 93 6.60 6.45 -17.89
CA PHE A 93 6.11 5.73 -16.71
C PHE A 93 5.21 6.63 -15.84
N ALA A 94 5.63 7.87 -15.58
CA ALA A 94 4.86 8.81 -14.78
C ALA A 94 3.49 9.12 -15.39
N SER A 95 3.42 9.22 -16.72
CA SER A 95 2.17 9.41 -17.47
C SER A 95 1.35 8.12 -17.66
N SER A 96 1.99 6.95 -17.75
CA SER A 96 1.31 5.64 -17.86
C SER A 96 0.72 5.13 -16.54
N GLY A 97 1.06 5.74 -15.40
CA GLY A 97 0.31 5.60 -14.14
C GLY A 97 -1.18 5.98 -14.26
N MET A 98 -1.59 6.56 -15.39
CA MET A 98 -2.98 6.66 -15.80
C MET A 98 -3.45 5.35 -16.44
N ASN A 99 -4.25 4.57 -15.71
CA ASN A 99 -4.95 3.38 -16.20
C ASN A 99 -5.48 3.52 -17.63
N LYS A 100 -4.93 2.73 -18.57
CA LYS A 100 -5.62 2.31 -19.80
C LYS A 100 -6.35 0.97 -19.65
N SER A 101 -6.60 0.51 -18.42
CA SER A 101 -7.37 -0.71 -18.19
C SER A 101 -8.75 -0.40 -17.61
N LYS A 102 -9.79 -0.81 -18.34
CA LYS A 102 -11.21 -0.75 -17.99
C LYS A 102 -11.62 -1.73 -16.87
N THR A 103 -10.67 -2.36 -16.17
CA THR A 103 -11.02 -3.35 -15.14
C THR A 103 -11.18 -2.70 -13.77
N VAL A 104 -12.40 -2.20 -13.56
CA VAL A 104 -12.96 -1.79 -12.27
C VAL A 104 -12.84 -2.96 -11.28
N LEU A 105 -12.02 -2.82 -10.23
CA LEU A 105 -12.17 -3.63 -9.03
C LEU A 105 -13.30 -3.00 -8.22
N GLN A 106 -14.51 -3.49 -8.46
CA GLN A 106 -15.73 -3.08 -7.78
C GLN A 106 -15.70 -3.66 -6.36
N PHE A 107 -15.30 -2.85 -5.38
CA PHE A 107 -15.55 -3.14 -3.97
C PHE A 107 -17.00 -2.77 -3.66
N SER A 108 -17.86 -3.78 -3.50
CA SER A 108 -19.27 -3.71 -3.05
C SER A 108 -20.22 -2.84 -3.89
N SER A 109 -21.32 -3.44 -4.33
CA SER A 109 -22.16 -3.01 -5.45
C SER A 109 -23.23 -1.94 -5.16
N THR A 110 -23.29 -1.30 -3.99
CA THR A 110 -24.49 -0.48 -3.65
C THR A 110 -24.29 0.89 -3.01
N GLU A 111 -23.06 1.34 -2.69
CA GLU A 111 -22.90 2.63 -1.96
C GLU A 111 -21.99 3.67 -2.62
N LEU A 112 -21.29 3.31 -3.70
CA LEU A 112 -20.44 4.25 -4.43
C LEU A 112 -20.77 4.11 -5.91
N THR A 113 -21.22 5.20 -6.56
CA THR A 113 -21.39 5.20 -8.02
C THR A 113 -20.03 5.06 -8.74
N GLY A 114 -18.93 5.10 -7.97
CA GLY A 114 -17.60 4.67 -8.36
C GLY A 114 -16.93 5.69 -9.27
N THR A 115 -17.44 6.92 -9.28
CA THR A 115 -16.87 7.97 -10.14
C THR A 115 -15.52 8.43 -9.59
N GLN A 116 -14.67 8.92 -10.49
CA GLN A 116 -13.37 9.45 -10.09
C GLN A 116 -13.50 10.70 -9.20
N ALA A 117 -14.58 11.46 -9.35
CA ALA A 117 -14.90 12.59 -8.49
C ALA A 117 -15.21 12.13 -7.06
N GLU A 118 -16.09 11.14 -6.89
CA GLU A 118 -16.40 10.56 -5.56
C GLU A 118 -15.15 9.96 -4.89
N LEU A 119 -14.33 9.24 -5.65
CA LEU A 119 -13.07 8.71 -5.12
C LEU A 119 -12.13 9.83 -4.69
N ALA A 120 -12.01 10.90 -5.48
CA ALA A 120 -11.22 12.06 -5.13
C ALA A 120 -11.74 12.72 -3.85
N ASP A 121 -13.06 12.89 -3.72
CA ASP A 121 -13.67 13.47 -2.52
C ASP A 121 -13.40 12.62 -1.27
N VAL A 122 -13.51 11.29 -1.39
CA VAL A 122 -13.19 10.36 -0.28
C VAL A 122 -11.72 10.44 0.08
N VAL A 123 -10.82 10.33 -0.90
CA VAL A 123 -9.36 10.35 -0.67
C VAL A 123 -8.92 11.69 -0.06
N ASN A 124 -9.37 12.82 -0.60
CA ASN A 124 -9.07 14.15 -0.03
C ASN A 124 -9.66 14.34 1.38
N ARG A 125 -10.70 13.60 1.76
CA ARG A 125 -11.26 13.67 3.11
C ARG A 125 -10.56 12.76 4.12
N VAL A 126 -10.20 11.54 3.73
CA VAL A 126 -9.79 10.48 4.69
C VAL A 126 -8.30 10.10 4.61
N GLN A 127 -7.62 10.46 3.52
CA GLN A 127 -6.21 10.14 3.32
C GLN A 127 -5.33 11.37 3.57
N CYS A 128 -5.71 12.29 4.45
CA CYS A 128 -4.85 13.40 4.85
C CYS A 128 -4.06 13.04 6.11
N HIS A 129 -2.78 13.40 6.10
CA HIS A 129 -1.87 13.22 7.21
C HIS A 129 -2.23 14.17 8.33
N ILE A 130 -2.39 13.63 9.54
CA ILE A 130 -2.61 14.41 10.75
C ILE A 130 -1.36 14.26 11.63
N HIS A 131 -0.74 15.38 12.00
CA HIS A 131 0.45 15.33 12.82
C HIS A 131 0.15 14.73 14.20
N SER A 132 0.91 13.69 14.54
CA SER A 132 0.97 13.07 15.86
C SER A 132 2.41 13.03 16.35
N GLY A 133 2.62 12.73 17.64
CA GLY A 133 3.98 12.58 18.18
C GLY A 133 4.84 11.57 17.42
N TYR A 134 4.25 10.52 16.84
CA TYR A 134 4.96 9.52 16.04
C TYR A 134 5.60 10.08 14.77
N CYS A 135 4.99 11.12 14.17
CA CYS A 135 5.51 11.69 12.94
C CYS A 135 6.58 12.75 13.18
N GLN A 136 6.83 13.20 14.41
CA GLN A 136 7.86 14.19 14.69
C GLN A 136 9.24 13.51 14.76
N ALA A 137 10.11 13.81 13.80
CA ALA A 137 11.47 13.26 13.71
C ALA A 137 12.48 14.33 13.30
N LYS A 138 13.70 14.26 13.83
CA LYS A 138 14.75 15.23 13.51
C LYS A 138 15.00 15.16 12.01
N LYS A 139 14.98 16.31 11.33
CA LYS A 139 15.22 16.34 9.88
C LYS A 139 16.66 15.89 9.63
N ARG A 140 16.87 15.05 8.62
CA ARG A 140 18.21 14.70 8.16
C ARG A 140 18.77 15.86 7.33
N LYS A 141 19.98 16.33 7.65
CA LYS A 141 20.75 17.20 6.74
C LYS A 141 21.34 16.33 5.65
N VAL A 142 20.92 16.56 4.42
CA VAL A 142 21.67 16.09 3.24
C VAL A 142 22.86 17.04 3.09
N LYS A 143 24.09 16.53 3.21
CA LYS A 143 25.28 17.34 2.87
C LYS A 143 25.17 17.69 1.37
N ALA A 144 25.26 18.98 1.04
CA ALA A 144 25.34 19.41 -0.34
C ALA A 144 26.63 18.82 -0.96
N THR A 145 26.49 17.92 -1.92
CA THR A 145 27.62 17.31 -2.61
C THR A 145 28.04 18.18 -3.79
N THR A 146 29.18 18.84 -3.67
CA THR A 146 30.04 19.09 -4.83
C THR A 146 30.84 17.80 -5.09
N GLY A 147 30.37 16.96 -6.03
CA GLY A 147 31.11 15.80 -6.53
C GLY A 147 30.98 14.50 -5.72
N GLU A 148 30.50 13.47 -6.41
CA GLU A 148 30.75 12.00 -6.32
C GLU A 148 30.94 11.24 -5.00
N GLU A 149 30.85 11.84 -3.82
CA GLU A 149 30.91 11.10 -2.55
C GLU A 149 29.51 11.01 -1.88
N LEU A 150 29.07 9.78 -1.60
CA LEU A 150 27.83 9.47 -0.87
C LEU A 150 27.94 9.96 0.59
N GLY A 151 27.66 11.24 0.81
CA GLY A 151 27.72 11.87 2.12
C GLY A 151 26.73 11.25 3.11
N GLY A 152 27.23 10.83 4.28
CA GLY A 152 26.40 10.40 5.40
C GLY A 152 25.42 11.49 5.84
N ALA A 153 24.20 11.08 6.19
CA ALA A 153 23.16 11.97 6.70
C ALA A 153 23.40 12.26 8.19
N GLU A 154 23.60 13.53 8.55
CA GLU A 154 23.66 13.98 9.94
C GLU A 154 22.28 14.49 10.37
N ASP A 155 21.86 14.19 11.59
CA ASP A 155 20.59 14.71 12.12
C ASP A 155 20.70 16.21 12.40
N SER A 156 19.74 16.98 11.89
CA SER A 156 19.59 18.39 12.23
C SER A 156 18.85 18.57 13.55
N ASP A 157 19.08 19.70 14.23
CA ASP A 157 18.27 20.08 15.39
C ASP A 157 16.86 20.56 15.03
N GLN A 158 16.52 20.64 13.74
CA GLN A 158 15.17 21.00 13.32
C GLN A 158 14.25 19.78 13.37
N MET A 159 13.18 19.91 14.16
CA MET A 159 12.08 18.95 14.17
C MET A 159 11.31 19.05 12.84
N GLY A 160 10.99 17.91 12.24
CA GLY A 160 10.18 17.84 11.02
C GLY A 160 9.27 16.62 11.02
N CYS A 161 8.43 16.52 10.00
CA CYS A 161 7.66 15.32 9.79
C CYS A 161 8.55 14.21 9.22
N ARG A 162 8.60 13.05 9.87
CA ARG A 162 9.24 11.81 9.42
C ARG A 162 8.78 11.40 8.01
N PHE A 163 7.56 11.74 7.65
CA PHE A 163 6.95 11.43 6.36
C PHE A 163 7.00 12.59 5.35
N TYR A 164 7.77 13.64 5.67
CA TYR A 164 8.04 14.80 4.82
C TYR A 164 6.81 15.70 4.54
N PHE A 165 5.84 15.75 5.44
CA PHE A 165 4.72 16.71 5.38
C PHE A 165 5.09 18.09 5.98
N PRO A 166 4.52 19.20 5.46
CA PRO A 166 3.68 19.27 4.26
C PRO A 166 4.52 19.03 3.00
N ARG A 167 3.97 18.30 2.03
CA ARG A 167 4.67 18.03 0.76
C ARG A 167 4.33 19.10 -0.27
N GLN A 168 5.25 19.35 -1.20
CA GLN A 168 5.02 20.29 -2.29
C GLN A 168 3.89 19.80 -3.21
N GLN A 169 2.89 20.66 -3.41
CA GLN A 169 1.82 20.49 -4.40
C GLN A 169 2.43 20.46 -5.81
N ARG A 170 1.83 19.65 -6.69
CA ARG A 170 2.29 19.50 -8.08
C ARG A 170 1.15 19.08 -8.99
N THR A 171 1.10 19.64 -10.19
CA THR A 171 0.08 19.30 -11.20
C THR A 171 0.41 18.02 -11.95
N GLU A 172 1.70 17.67 -12.05
CA GLU A 172 2.18 16.52 -12.81
C GLU A 172 2.88 15.48 -11.90
N ALA A 173 2.72 14.21 -12.26
CA ALA A 173 3.43 13.11 -11.61
C ALA A 173 4.87 13.04 -12.12
N VAL A 174 5.80 12.68 -11.24
CA VAL A 174 7.24 12.60 -11.56
C VAL A 174 7.87 11.36 -10.94
N VAL A 175 9.00 10.93 -11.49
CA VAL A 175 9.86 9.91 -10.88
C VAL A 175 11.19 10.57 -10.56
N ASN A 176 11.57 10.64 -9.29
CA ASN A 176 12.83 11.29 -8.87
C ASN A 176 13.39 10.69 -7.57
N LYS A 177 14.49 11.25 -7.08
CA LYS A 177 15.18 10.77 -5.86
C LYS A 177 15.04 11.73 -4.67
N ASP A 178 14.08 12.66 -4.70
CA ASP A 178 13.98 13.76 -3.72
C ASP A 178 13.88 13.27 -2.27
N HIS A 179 13.10 12.19 -2.04
CA HIS A 179 12.91 11.62 -0.70
C HIS A 179 13.87 10.45 -0.39
N ASN A 180 14.52 9.88 -1.42
CA ASN A 180 15.42 8.74 -1.27
C ASN A 180 16.55 8.85 -2.30
N PRO A 181 17.80 9.14 -1.88
CA PRO A 181 18.93 9.28 -2.81
C PRO A 181 19.31 7.96 -3.50
N TYR A 182 18.93 6.81 -2.94
CA TYR A 182 19.31 5.51 -3.45
C TYR A 182 18.35 4.98 -4.52
N HIS A 183 17.05 5.29 -4.41
CA HIS A 183 16.02 4.68 -5.26
C HIS A 183 15.12 5.74 -5.90
N LEU A 184 14.89 5.59 -7.20
CA LEU A 184 13.87 6.35 -7.92
C LEU A 184 12.49 6.06 -7.30
N SER A 185 11.79 7.13 -6.94
CA SER A 185 10.47 7.08 -6.33
C SER A 185 9.48 7.75 -7.27
N PHE A 186 8.39 7.07 -7.58
CA PHE A 186 7.24 7.70 -8.21
C PHE A 186 6.57 8.65 -7.21
N ILE A 187 6.24 9.85 -7.65
CA ILE A 187 5.53 10.85 -6.87
C ILE A 187 4.37 11.38 -7.71
N ALA A 188 3.15 11.01 -7.32
CA ALA A 188 1.92 11.40 -8.00
C ALA A 188 1.66 12.92 -7.96
N ALA A 189 0.83 13.38 -8.90
CA ALA A 189 0.21 14.71 -8.84
C ALA A 189 -0.51 14.92 -7.49
N ARG A 190 -0.48 16.14 -6.98
CA ARG A 190 -0.91 16.49 -5.62
C ARG A 190 -1.52 17.89 -5.58
N ASN A 191 -2.79 17.93 -5.22
CA ASN A 191 -3.59 19.12 -4.97
C ASN A 191 -3.60 19.54 -3.49
N ASP A 192 -3.21 18.68 -2.56
CA ASP A 192 -3.22 18.97 -1.11
C ASP A 192 -1.86 18.59 -0.47
N PRO A 193 -1.20 19.50 0.27
CA PRO A 193 0.11 19.27 0.84
C PRO A 193 0.17 18.11 1.85
N ASP A 194 -0.93 17.85 2.55
CA ASP A 194 -1.05 16.85 3.62
C ASP A 194 -1.63 15.52 3.14
N LEU A 195 -2.05 15.42 1.87
CA LEU A 195 -2.56 14.19 1.30
C LEU A 195 -1.51 13.06 1.32
N HIS A 196 -1.86 11.88 1.80
CA HIS A 196 -1.02 10.69 1.68
C HIS A 196 -0.76 10.37 0.20
N HIS A 197 0.31 9.63 -0.07
CA HIS A 197 0.59 9.19 -1.42
C HIS A 197 -0.51 8.20 -1.83
N PHE A 198 -1.41 8.64 -2.70
CA PHE A 198 -2.35 7.76 -3.37
C PHE A 198 -1.71 7.24 -4.64
N ASN A 199 -1.25 5.98 -4.60
CA ASN A 199 -0.84 5.29 -5.81
C ASN A 199 -2.04 4.47 -6.31
N ARG A 200 -2.54 4.80 -7.51
CA ARG A 200 -3.57 3.97 -8.17
C ARG A 200 -3.05 2.57 -8.48
N LEU A 201 -1.72 2.43 -8.54
CA LEU A 201 -1.01 1.16 -8.50
C LEU A 201 -0.90 0.71 -7.04
N VAL A 202 -1.77 -0.22 -6.65
CA VAL A 202 -1.60 -0.92 -5.39
C VAL A 202 -0.39 -1.86 -5.54
N SER A 203 0.78 -1.42 -5.10
CA SER A 203 1.84 -2.35 -4.72
C SER A 203 1.42 -2.97 -3.39
N LEU A 204 0.76 -4.12 -3.46
CA LEU A 204 0.51 -4.96 -2.28
C LEU A 204 1.87 -5.52 -1.85
N ALA A 205 2.41 -4.98 -0.76
CA ALA A 205 3.57 -5.53 -0.05
C ALA A 205 3.13 -6.51 1.05
#